data_AF-A0AAP6BBC5-F1
#
_entry.id   AF-A0AAP6BBC5-F1
#
_cell.length_a   1.000
_cell.length_b   1.000
_cell.length_c   1.000
_cell.angle_alpha   90.00
_cell.angle_beta   90.00
_cell.angle_gamma   90.00
#
_symmetry.space_group_name_H-M   'P 1'
#
loop_
_entity.id
_entity.type
_entity.pdbx_description
1 polymer ?
#
loop_
_entity_poly.entity_id
_entity_poly.type
_entity_poly.pdbx_seq_one_letter_code
_entity_poly.pdbx_strand_id
1 'polypeptide(L)'
;MRKGAATAALIVVTALTLSACGKEHTSADVGGGTTGSSAGTAAEGSTAGAGGVTPEGATPGTPSPGTRSTPESRNTSGGPSTSAPPAPAYVEPGAGDGAPHYRENNGFRIPADMSPASAADAQREAARIEPVLKRLWQQKKWDPATVRTAMLQLGYKEQHFDAKGRSLGGTLQVKPMDSRYENDGYVTPEGARVGLYVHDDACVTAFIQKTNYQVSTNGPYPEGGCFEPRGGH
;
A
#
# COMPACT_ATOMS: atom_id res chain seq x y z
N MET A 1 63.71 -4.37 -16.55
CA MET A 1 63.83 -2.89 -16.49
C MET A 1 62.41 -2.34 -16.38
N ARG A 2 61.91 -1.98 -15.17
CA ARG A 2 61.68 -0.59 -14.68
C ARG A 2 61.02 0.29 -15.77
N LYS A 3 59.85 0.94 -15.66
CA LYS A 3 59.05 1.62 -14.59
C LYS A 3 57.59 1.68 -15.14
N GLY A 4 56.46 1.75 -14.42
CA GLY A 4 56.13 2.49 -13.21
C GLY A 4 55.67 3.91 -13.53
N ALA A 5 54.36 4.17 -13.64
CA ALA A 5 53.78 5.52 -13.57
C ALA A 5 52.30 5.47 -13.11
N ALA A 6 52.11 5.74 -11.83
CA ALA A 6 50.83 6.07 -11.21
C ALA A 6 50.48 7.54 -11.54
N THR A 7 49.19 7.86 -11.71
CA THR A 7 48.72 9.25 -11.74
C THR A 7 47.60 9.46 -10.73
N ALA A 8 47.76 10.57 -9.99
CA ALA A 8 47.19 10.92 -8.72
C ALA A 8 45.68 11.19 -8.72
N ALA A 9 45.05 10.80 -7.61
CA ALA A 9 43.73 11.29 -7.20
C ALA A 9 43.87 12.71 -6.61
N LEU A 10 43.05 13.64 -7.10
CA LEU A 10 42.90 14.98 -6.54
C LEU A 10 41.80 14.93 -5.46
N ILE A 11 42.19 15.06 -4.19
CA ILE A 11 41.26 15.26 -3.07
C ILE A 11 41.07 16.77 -2.91
N VAL A 12 39.86 17.26 -3.14
CA VAL A 12 39.45 18.63 -2.78
C VAL A 12 38.84 18.56 -1.38
N VAL A 13 39.60 19.04 -0.39
CA VAL A 13 39.11 19.28 0.98
C VAL A 13 38.60 20.72 1.03
N THR A 14 37.29 20.90 1.06
CA THR A 14 36.68 22.21 1.31
C THR A 14 36.35 22.30 2.80
N ALA A 15 37.20 22.99 3.55
CA ALA A 15 36.93 23.38 4.92
C ALA A 15 35.96 24.57 4.92
N LEU A 16 34.72 24.39 5.42
CA LEU A 16 33.85 25.50 5.78
C LEU A 16 34.04 25.82 7.26
N THR A 17 34.61 26.99 7.52
CA THR A 17 34.72 27.60 8.85
C THR A 17 33.37 28.17 9.30
N LEU A 18 32.97 27.80 10.53
CA LEU A 18 31.84 28.37 11.26
C LEU A 18 32.08 29.86 11.56
N SER A 19 31.05 30.69 11.38
CA SER A 19 30.94 32.00 12.04
C SER A 19 29.71 31.98 12.93
N ALA A 20 29.95 32.01 14.24
CA ALA A 20 28.95 32.18 15.28
C ALA A 20 28.58 33.67 15.43
N CYS A 21 27.31 33.96 15.68
CA CYS A 21 26.87 35.17 16.37
C CYS A 21 25.74 34.78 17.31
N GLY A 22 25.99 34.97 18.60
CA GLY A 22 25.08 34.62 19.68
C GLY A 22 23.93 35.61 19.87
N LYS A 23 22.91 35.14 20.58
CA LYS A 23 22.02 35.99 21.37
C LYS A 23 21.60 35.22 22.60
N GLU A 24 22.15 35.65 23.72
CA GLU A 24 21.85 35.18 25.07
C GLU A 24 20.49 35.76 25.48
N HIS A 25 19.61 34.93 26.00
CA HIS A 25 18.54 35.36 26.90
C HIS A 25 18.50 34.40 28.08
N THR A 26 19.06 34.88 29.18
CA THR A 26 18.93 34.31 30.53
C THR A 26 17.54 34.67 31.07
N SER A 27 16.80 33.68 31.53
CA SER A 27 15.89 33.84 32.66
C SER A 27 15.74 32.48 33.33
N ALA A 28 16.28 32.42 34.53
CA ALA A 28 16.10 31.33 35.48
C ALA A 28 14.68 31.44 36.05
N ASP A 29 14.03 30.30 36.25
CA ASP A 29 13.13 30.14 37.39
C ASP A 29 13.26 28.71 37.94
N VAL A 30 13.09 28.61 39.25
CA VAL A 30 13.60 27.61 40.16
C VAL A 30 12.40 26.86 40.75
N GLY A 31 12.41 25.53 40.67
CA GLY A 31 11.54 24.66 41.45
C GLY A 31 11.46 23.28 40.79
N GLY A 32 11.87 22.17 41.38
CA GLY A 32 11.97 21.83 42.80
C GLY A 32 10.95 20.74 43.12
N GLY A 33 11.42 19.49 43.23
CA GLY A 33 10.65 18.34 43.74
C GLY A 33 9.98 17.48 42.66
N THR A 34 9.88 16.15 42.75
CA THR A 34 10.19 15.21 43.83
C THR A 34 10.26 13.81 43.20
N THR A 35 11.20 13.00 43.67
CA THR A 35 11.31 11.55 43.44
C THR A 35 10.06 10.79 43.89
N GLY A 36 9.63 9.79 43.09
CA GLY A 36 8.56 8.87 43.48
C GLY A 36 8.62 7.56 42.70
N SER A 37 9.56 6.69 43.08
CA SER A 37 9.47 5.25 42.80
C SER A 37 8.37 4.64 43.66
N SER A 38 7.48 3.85 43.07
CA SER A 38 6.79 2.77 43.79
C SER A 38 6.52 1.61 42.85
N ALA A 39 7.21 0.50 43.14
CA ALA A 39 6.85 -0.84 42.74
C ALA A 39 5.59 -1.27 43.52
N GLY A 40 4.69 -1.99 42.85
CA GLY A 40 3.51 -2.60 43.44
C GLY A 40 3.31 -4.00 42.87
N THR A 41 3.48 -4.99 43.74
CA THR A 41 3.41 -6.43 43.54
C THR A 41 1.97 -6.95 43.62
N ALA A 42 1.65 -7.97 42.82
CA ALA A 42 0.66 -9.05 42.93
C ALA A 42 -0.79 -8.79 43.39
N ALA A 43 -1.74 -9.35 42.63
CA ALA A 43 -2.87 -10.10 43.18
C ALA A 43 -3.35 -11.16 42.19
N GLU A 44 -3.34 -12.41 42.66
CA GLU A 44 -3.97 -13.60 42.09
C GLU A 44 -5.51 -13.50 42.15
N GLY A 45 -6.18 -14.15 41.21
CA GLY A 45 -7.64 -14.24 41.16
C GLY A 45 -8.09 -15.41 40.31
N SER A 46 -7.97 -16.61 40.88
CA SER A 46 -8.45 -17.88 40.34
C SER A 46 -9.93 -18.07 40.68
N THR A 47 -10.77 -18.32 39.68
CA THR A 47 -12.06 -19.02 39.88
C THR A 47 -12.31 -19.94 38.70
N ALA A 48 -12.26 -21.24 38.99
CA ALA A 48 -12.80 -22.31 38.18
C ALA A 48 -14.34 -22.23 38.12
N GLY A 49 -14.91 -22.61 36.98
CA GLY A 49 -16.35 -22.80 36.81
C GLY A 49 -16.62 -23.75 35.65
N ALA A 50 -16.74 -25.04 35.98
CA ALA A 50 -17.25 -26.07 35.09
C ALA A 50 -18.76 -25.90 34.87
N GLY A 51 -19.24 -26.26 33.67
CA GLY A 51 -20.67 -26.32 33.39
C GLY A 51 -20.94 -26.56 31.91
N GLY A 52 -20.90 -27.82 31.48
CA GLY A 52 -21.40 -28.22 30.17
C GLY A 52 -22.93 -28.23 30.14
N VAL A 53 -23.51 -27.89 28.99
CA VAL A 53 -24.77 -28.43 28.49
C VAL A 53 -24.85 -28.18 26.98
N THR A 54 -24.98 -29.26 26.23
CA THR A 54 -25.50 -29.31 24.85
C THR A 54 -26.96 -28.83 24.82
N PRO A 55 -27.43 -28.36 23.66
CA PRO A 55 -28.56 -29.08 23.09
C PRO A 55 -28.46 -29.29 21.57
N GLU A 56 -28.84 -30.52 21.20
CA GLU A 56 -29.28 -30.93 19.87
C GLU A 56 -30.53 -30.18 19.42
N GLY A 57 -30.65 -30.01 18.11
CA GLY A 57 -31.90 -30.24 17.38
C GLY A 57 -32.89 -29.09 17.28
N ALA A 58 -32.96 -28.45 16.10
CA ALA A 58 -34.23 -28.07 15.50
C ALA A 58 -34.10 -27.92 13.97
N THR A 59 -35.02 -28.59 13.30
CA THR A 59 -35.24 -28.88 11.88
C THR A 59 -35.74 -27.71 11.02
N PRO A 60 -35.75 -27.88 9.67
CA PRO A 60 -36.12 -26.86 8.69
C PRO A 60 -37.63 -26.81 8.37
N GLY A 61 -38.08 -25.64 7.92
CA GLY A 61 -39.40 -25.38 7.32
C GLY A 61 -39.55 -23.88 7.09
N THR A 62 -40.22 -23.32 6.09
CA THR A 62 -41.12 -23.81 5.03
C THR A 62 -41.35 -22.61 4.09
N PRO A 63 -41.63 -22.80 2.78
CA PRO A 63 -41.79 -21.72 1.81
C PRO A 63 -43.22 -21.18 1.74
N SER A 64 -43.43 -20.06 1.03
CA SER A 64 -44.76 -19.52 0.67
C SER A 64 -44.64 -18.47 -0.45
N PRO A 65 -45.73 -18.12 -1.17
CA PRO A 65 -46.57 -18.98 -2.00
C PRO A 65 -46.72 -18.40 -3.43
N GLY A 66 -47.36 -19.16 -4.32
CA GLY A 66 -47.37 -18.89 -5.76
C GLY A 66 -48.43 -17.94 -6.30
N THR A 67 -48.40 -17.79 -7.62
CA THR A 67 -49.55 -17.40 -8.45
C THR A 67 -49.79 -18.49 -9.50
N ARG A 68 -51.06 -18.87 -9.58
CA ARG A 68 -51.67 -19.91 -10.41
C ARG A 68 -52.50 -19.22 -11.49
N SER A 69 -52.50 -19.77 -12.71
CA SER A 69 -53.64 -19.87 -13.67
C SER A 69 -53.12 -20.53 -14.96
N THR A 70 -53.29 -21.85 -15.11
CA THR A 70 -54.37 -22.59 -15.81
C THR A 70 -54.15 -22.83 -17.32
N PRO A 71 -54.54 -24.01 -17.86
CA PRO A 71 -54.26 -24.48 -19.22
C PRO A 71 -55.44 -24.25 -20.18
N GLU A 72 -55.22 -24.27 -21.50
CA GLU A 72 -55.93 -25.14 -22.46
C GLU A 72 -55.38 -25.01 -23.90
N SER A 73 -55.49 -26.11 -24.62
CA SER A 73 -55.02 -26.42 -25.99
C SER A 73 -55.70 -25.65 -27.13
N ARG A 74 -54.98 -25.52 -28.26
CA ARG A 74 -55.35 -26.19 -29.54
C ARG A 74 -54.29 -26.04 -30.64
N ASN A 75 -54.12 -27.16 -31.37
CA ASN A 75 -53.39 -27.38 -32.62
C ASN A 75 -53.49 -26.25 -33.66
N THR A 76 -52.47 -26.09 -34.52
CA THR A 76 -52.53 -26.32 -36.00
C THR A 76 -51.14 -26.13 -36.66
N SER A 77 -50.69 -27.19 -37.36
CA SER A 77 -49.87 -27.29 -38.58
C SER A 77 -48.64 -26.41 -38.88
N GLY A 78 -47.49 -27.08 -39.07
CA GLY A 78 -46.76 -27.12 -40.35
C GLY A 78 -45.91 -25.93 -40.81
N GLY A 79 -44.58 -26.06 -40.70
CA GLY A 79 -43.59 -25.31 -41.50
C GLY A 79 -42.14 -25.59 -41.07
N PRO A 80 -41.18 -25.85 -41.98
CA PRO A 80 -39.78 -25.99 -41.62
C PRO A 80 -39.18 -24.60 -41.38
N SER A 81 -39.00 -24.21 -40.11
CA SER A 81 -38.25 -23.00 -39.79
C SER A 81 -36.77 -23.23 -40.04
N THR A 82 -36.24 -22.55 -41.05
CA THR A 82 -34.82 -22.40 -41.31
C THR A 82 -34.19 -21.71 -40.09
N SER A 83 -33.43 -22.45 -39.28
CA SER A 83 -32.67 -21.87 -38.16
C SER A 83 -31.71 -20.82 -38.70
N ALA A 84 -31.97 -19.54 -38.39
CA ALA A 84 -30.99 -18.49 -38.60
C ALA A 84 -29.73 -18.81 -37.77
N PRO A 85 -28.53 -18.57 -38.31
CA PRO A 85 -27.31 -18.73 -37.52
C PRO A 85 -27.38 -17.85 -36.27
N PRO A 86 -26.86 -18.32 -35.12
CA PRO A 86 -26.83 -17.51 -33.91
C PRO A 86 -26.06 -16.22 -34.19
N ALA A 87 -26.62 -15.09 -33.74
CA ALA A 87 -25.90 -13.82 -33.77
C ALA A 87 -24.55 -13.99 -33.07
N PRO A 88 -23.46 -13.40 -33.58
CA PRO A 88 -22.17 -13.45 -32.90
C PRO A 88 -22.35 -12.91 -31.49
N ALA A 89 -21.76 -13.59 -30.50
CA ALA A 89 -21.73 -13.09 -29.13
C ALA A 89 -21.22 -11.65 -29.16
N TYR A 90 -22.01 -10.71 -28.64
CA TYR A 90 -21.62 -9.32 -28.56
C TYR A 90 -20.35 -9.22 -27.69
N VAL A 91 -19.26 -8.77 -28.30
CA VAL A 91 -18.02 -8.43 -27.61
C VAL A 91 -18.05 -6.92 -27.39
N GLU A 92 -18.07 -6.49 -26.13
CA GLU A 92 -18.04 -5.08 -25.77
C GLU A 92 -16.73 -4.44 -26.26
N PRO A 93 -16.78 -3.35 -27.04
CA PRO A 93 -15.56 -2.67 -27.49
C PRO A 93 -14.71 -2.20 -26.30
N GLY A 94 -13.53 -2.80 -26.11
CA GLY A 94 -12.63 -2.53 -25.00
C GLY A 94 -12.54 -3.66 -23.96
N ALA A 95 -13.39 -4.68 -24.07
CA ALA A 95 -13.16 -5.96 -23.40
C ALA A 95 -11.98 -6.66 -24.09
N GLY A 96 -10.77 -6.51 -23.53
CA GLY A 96 -9.67 -7.42 -23.87
C GLY A 96 -10.01 -8.86 -23.49
N ASP A 97 -9.05 -9.79 -23.56
CA ASP A 97 -9.21 -11.22 -23.22
C ASP A 97 -9.59 -11.51 -21.74
N GLY A 98 -10.06 -10.51 -20.99
CA GLY A 98 -10.55 -10.63 -19.63
C GLY A 98 -12.00 -11.09 -19.55
N ALA A 99 -12.39 -11.59 -18.38
CA ALA A 99 -13.79 -11.93 -18.09
C ALA A 99 -14.70 -10.70 -18.33
N PRO A 100 -15.94 -10.89 -18.82
CA PRO A 100 -16.94 -9.83 -18.87
C PRO A 100 -17.01 -9.10 -17.52
N HIS A 101 -17.08 -7.77 -17.55
CA HIS A 101 -17.07 -6.89 -16.38
C HIS A 101 -15.76 -6.81 -15.57
N TYR A 102 -14.60 -7.21 -16.13
CA TYR A 102 -13.33 -7.14 -15.40
C TYR A 102 -12.99 -5.72 -14.92
N ARG A 103 -13.20 -4.71 -15.78
CA ARG A 103 -12.86 -3.32 -15.46
C ARG A 103 -13.73 -2.77 -14.33
N GLU A 104 -15.01 -3.10 -14.36
CA GLU A 104 -16.00 -2.75 -13.34
C GLU A 104 -15.65 -3.41 -12.02
N ASN A 105 -15.35 -4.71 -12.05
CA ASN A 105 -15.01 -5.50 -10.86
C ASN A 105 -13.65 -5.13 -10.26
N ASN A 106 -12.73 -4.54 -11.03
CA ASN A 106 -11.38 -4.21 -10.59
C ASN A 106 -11.09 -2.70 -10.62
N GLY A 107 -12.12 -1.85 -10.72
CA GLY A 107 -11.95 -0.40 -10.80
C GLY A 107 -11.10 0.17 -9.65
N PHE A 108 -11.20 -0.42 -8.46
CA PHE A 108 -10.39 -0.07 -7.29
C PHE A 108 -8.87 -0.30 -7.49
N ARG A 109 -8.47 -1.20 -8.38
CA ARG A 109 -7.05 -1.50 -8.72
C ARG A 109 -6.59 -0.77 -9.97
N ILE A 110 -7.41 0.07 -10.57
CA ILE A 110 -7.02 0.88 -11.72
C ILE A 110 -6.52 2.21 -11.17
N PRO A 111 -5.22 2.55 -11.34
CA PRO A 111 -4.73 3.86 -10.94
C PRO A 111 -5.38 4.94 -11.79
N ALA A 112 -5.57 6.15 -11.23
CA ALA A 112 -6.00 7.30 -12.00
C ALA A 112 -4.99 7.63 -13.12
N ASP A 113 -5.48 8.30 -14.17
CA ASP A 113 -4.62 8.79 -15.25
C ASP A 113 -3.72 9.92 -14.74
N MET A 114 -2.48 9.93 -15.24
CA MET A 114 -1.53 11.02 -15.00
C MET A 114 -1.54 11.98 -16.18
N SER A 115 -1.47 13.28 -15.92
CA SER A 115 -1.12 14.25 -16.95
C SER A 115 0.30 13.97 -17.48
N PRO A 116 0.61 14.28 -18.76
CA PRO A 116 1.95 14.06 -19.30
C PRO A 116 3.06 14.80 -18.54
N ALA A 117 2.78 15.99 -18.02
CA ALA A 117 3.71 16.75 -17.21
C ALA A 117 3.94 16.07 -15.85
N SER A 118 2.88 15.67 -15.17
CA SER A 118 2.96 14.97 -13.89
C SER A 118 3.70 13.63 -14.02
N ALA A 119 3.47 12.88 -15.10
CA ALA A 119 4.17 11.64 -15.39
C ALA A 119 5.68 11.86 -15.61
N ALA A 120 6.06 12.90 -16.34
CA ALA A 120 7.46 13.26 -16.54
C ALA A 120 8.15 13.65 -15.23
N ASP A 121 7.45 14.35 -14.34
CA ASP A 121 7.94 14.73 -13.03
C ASP A 121 8.09 13.50 -12.11
N ALA A 122 7.09 12.63 -12.08
CA ALA A 122 7.13 11.38 -11.34
C ALA A 122 8.30 10.50 -11.80
N GLN A 123 8.57 10.43 -13.11
CA GLN A 123 9.71 9.67 -13.64
C GLN A 123 11.05 10.23 -13.17
N ARG A 124 11.19 11.56 -13.03
CA ARG A 124 12.42 12.16 -12.49
C ARG A 124 12.60 11.83 -11.02
N GLU A 125 11.54 11.86 -10.23
CA GLU A 125 11.58 11.46 -8.82
C GLU A 125 11.87 9.96 -8.66
N ALA A 126 11.29 9.11 -9.50
CA ALA A 126 11.60 7.68 -9.56
C ALA A 126 13.10 7.44 -9.82
N ALA A 127 13.67 8.12 -10.83
CA ALA A 127 15.09 8.05 -11.14
C ALA A 127 16.00 8.56 -10.00
N ARG A 128 15.50 9.47 -9.16
CA ARG A 128 16.21 9.97 -7.98
C ARG A 128 16.21 8.97 -6.83
N ILE A 129 15.10 8.25 -6.63
CA ILE A 129 14.90 7.28 -5.55
C ILE A 129 15.61 5.95 -5.84
N GLU A 130 15.54 5.48 -7.08
CA GLU A 130 16.05 4.18 -7.49
C GLU A 130 17.50 3.88 -7.03
N PRO A 131 18.50 4.77 -7.24
CA PRO A 131 19.87 4.49 -6.80
C PRO A 131 19.99 4.36 -5.27
N VAL A 132 19.15 5.06 -4.50
CA VAL A 132 19.15 4.96 -3.04
C VAL A 132 18.59 3.61 -2.60
N LEU A 133 17.47 3.17 -3.18
CA LEU A 133 16.91 1.85 -2.89
C LEU A 133 17.84 0.73 -3.33
N LYS A 134 18.48 0.86 -4.50
CA LYS A 134 19.49 -0.09 -4.97
C LYS A 134 20.64 -0.24 -3.96
N ARG A 135 21.17 0.87 -3.46
CA ARG A 135 22.23 0.87 -2.44
C ARG A 135 21.78 0.21 -1.14
N LEU A 136 20.57 0.52 -0.67
CA LEU A 136 20.00 -0.09 0.52
C LEU A 136 19.83 -1.61 0.36
N TRP A 137 19.35 -2.04 -0.81
CA TRP A 137 19.17 -3.45 -1.14
C TRP A 137 20.52 -4.21 -1.16
N GLN A 138 21.54 -3.64 -1.78
CA GLN A 138 22.91 -4.18 -1.77
C GLN A 138 23.50 -4.28 -0.35
N GLN A 139 23.16 -3.34 0.53
CA GLN A 139 23.56 -3.35 1.94
C GLN A 139 22.69 -4.25 2.82
N LYS A 140 21.68 -4.93 2.23
CA LYS A 140 20.71 -5.75 2.92
C LYS A 140 19.89 -5.00 3.97
N LYS A 141 19.57 -3.74 3.68
CA LYS A 141 18.82 -2.83 4.55
C LYS A 141 17.46 -2.50 3.94
N TRP A 142 16.47 -3.34 4.21
CA TRP A 142 15.11 -3.21 3.66
C TRP A 142 14.06 -2.97 4.74
N ASP A 143 14.46 -2.75 5.98
CA ASP A 143 13.51 -2.44 7.05
C ASP A 143 12.85 -1.04 6.81
N PRO A 144 11.57 -0.87 7.16
CA PRO A 144 10.85 0.38 6.89
C PRO A 144 11.48 1.63 7.51
N ALA A 145 12.11 1.52 8.69
CA ALA A 145 12.68 2.67 9.39
C ALA A 145 13.96 3.18 8.68
N THR A 146 14.82 2.27 8.24
CA THR A 146 16.01 2.59 7.46
C THR A 146 15.65 3.17 6.11
N VAL A 147 14.66 2.59 5.43
CA VAL A 147 14.17 3.09 4.13
C VAL A 147 13.58 4.49 4.30
N ARG A 148 12.74 4.71 5.31
CA ARG A 148 12.20 6.04 5.64
C ARG A 148 13.30 7.06 5.87
N THR A 149 14.28 6.72 6.70
CA THR A 149 15.42 7.62 7.00
C THR A 149 16.16 8.02 5.73
N ALA A 150 16.42 7.06 4.83
CA ALA A 150 17.09 7.35 3.56
C ALA A 150 16.26 8.26 2.63
N MET A 151 14.94 8.08 2.61
CA MET A 151 14.04 8.97 1.84
C MET A 151 13.97 10.37 2.45
N LEU A 152 13.95 10.50 3.77
CA LEU A 152 14.00 11.81 4.45
C LEU A 152 15.33 12.54 4.18
N GLN A 153 16.44 11.82 4.09
CA GLN A 153 17.75 12.38 3.72
C GLN A 153 17.79 12.93 2.28
N LEU A 154 16.91 12.44 1.38
CA LEU A 154 16.72 13.02 0.06
C LEU A 154 15.88 14.32 0.09
N GLY A 155 15.34 14.70 1.25
CA GLY A 155 14.54 15.91 1.44
C GLY A 155 13.03 15.71 1.28
N TYR A 156 12.55 14.47 1.16
CA TYR A 156 11.11 14.21 1.20
C TYR A 156 10.56 14.41 2.61
N LYS A 157 9.28 14.78 2.70
CA LYS A 157 8.59 15.01 3.97
C LYS A 157 7.66 13.86 4.26
N GLU A 158 7.80 13.25 5.43
CA GLU A 158 6.89 12.20 5.87
C GLU A 158 5.46 12.73 5.94
N GLN A 159 4.54 11.96 5.38
CA GLN A 159 3.13 12.26 5.44
C GLN A 159 2.60 11.88 6.83
N HIS A 160 2.01 12.86 7.51
CA HIS A 160 1.37 12.65 8.79
C HIS A 160 -0.13 12.83 8.66
N PHE A 161 -0.88 12.10 9.48
CA PHE A 161 -2.33 12.24 9.59
C PHE A 161 -2.70 12.51 11.04
N ASP A 162 -3.75 13.30 11.26
CA ASP A 162 -4.31 13.46 12.59
C ASP A 162 -5.17 12.24 13.00
N ALA A 163 -5.65 12.23 14.23
CA ALA A 163 -6.50 11.16 14.75
C ALA A 163 -7.84 10.99 13.98
N LYS A 164 -8.21 11.96 13.14
CA LYS A 164 -9.41 11.93 12.29
C LYS A 164 -9.07 11.56 10.84
N GLY A 165 -7.83 11.18 10.55
CA GLY A 165 -7.38 10.81 9.22
C GLY A 165 -7.13 12.00 8.28
N ARG A 166 -7.09 13.23 8.78
CA ARG A 166 -6.77 14.40 7.95
C ARG A 166 -5.26 14.52 7.78
N SER A 167 -4.81 14.75 6.54
CA SER A 167 -3.40 14.97 6.25
C SER A 167 -2.91 16.23 6.97
N LEU A 168 -1.84 16.09 7.74
CA LEU A 168 -1.08 17.15 8.39
C LEU A 168 0.07 17.67 7.50
N GLY A 169 0.12 17.21 6.25
CA GLY A 169 1.16 17.54 5.27
C GLY A 169 2.18 16.43 5.10
N GLY A 170 3.12 16.68 4.18
CA GLY A 170 4.09 15.69 3.69
C GLY A 170 3.58 14.91 2.50
N THR A 171 4.50 14.24 1.81
CA THR A 171 4.24 13.53 0.55
C THR A 171 4.73 12.09 0.56
N LEU A 172 5.54 11.71 1.54
CA LEU A 172 6.17 10.40 1.63
C LEU A 172 5.43 9.50 2.63
N GLN A 173 4.99 8.34 2.16
CA GLN A 173 4.57 7.23 2.99
C GLN A 173 5.59 6.09 2.89
N VAL A 174 6.05 5.57 4.03
CA VAL A 174 6.84 4.34 4.09
C VAL A 174 6.19 3.37 5.06
N LYS A 175 5.78 2.21 4.55
CA LYS A 175 5.02 1.17 5.26
C LYS A 175 5.73 -0.18 5.14
N PRO A 176 5.51 -1.12 6.08
CA PRO A 176 5.90 -2.51 5.86
C PRO A 176 5.19 -3.10 4.63
N MET A 177 5.67 -4.24 4.15
CA MET A 177 4.95 -5.03 3.15
C MET A 177 3.58 -5.46 3.68
N ASP A 178 2.64 -5.73 2.77
CA ASP A 178 1.34 -6.27 3.17
C ASP A 178 1.47 -7.72 3.61
N SER A 179 0.70 -8.08 4.63
CA SER A 179 0.52 -9.46 5.02
C SER A 179 -0.19 -10.24 3.91
N ARG A 180 0.20 -11.49 3.66
CA ARG A 180 -0.42 -12.38 2.68
C ARG A 180 -0.57 -13.78 3.26
N TYR A 181 -1.55 -14.52 2.78
CA TYR A 181 -1.80 -15.88 3.27
C TYR A 181 -0.90 -16.87 2.53
N GLU A 182 -0.02 -17.56 3.26
CA GLU A 182 0.87 -18.60 2.77
C GLU A 182 0.98 -19.72 3.80
N ASN A 183 1.07 -20.98 3.35
CA ASN A 183 1.30 -22.15 4.22
C ASN A 183 0.42 -22.17 5.48
N ASP A 184 -0.89 -22.01 5.27
CA ASP A 184 -1.92 -22.03 6.33
C ASP A 184 -1.81 -20.90 7.39
N GLY A 185 -1.17 -19.78 7.03
CA GLY A 185 -1.08 -18.63 7.92
C GLY A 185 -0.87 -17.30 7.20
N TYR A 186 -1.07 -16.20 7.93
CA TYR A 186 -0.73 -14.87 7.46
C TYR A 186 0.75 -14.57 7.71
N VAL A 187 1.49 -14.31 6.63
CA VAL A 187 2.90 -13.93 6.68
C VAL A 187 3.06 -12.51 6.17
N THR A 188 3.85 -11.71 6.88
CA THR A 188 4.25 -10.38 6.39
C THR A 188 5.68 -10.48 5.87
N PRO A 189 5.91 -10.36 4.55
CA PRO A 189 7.26 -10.39 4.01
C PRO A 189 8.11 -9.28 4.61
N GLU A 190 9.39 -9.55 4.84
CA GLU A 190 10.32 -8.49 5.22
C GLU A 190 10.55 -7.54 4.04
N GLY A 191 10.47 -6.24 4.33
CA GLY A 191 10.69 -5.20 3.36
C GLY A 191 9.93 -3.94 3.69
N ALA A 192 9.99 -2.99 2.77
CA ALA A 192 9.27 -1.75 2.85
C ALA A 192 8.63 -1.40 1.51
N ARG A 193 7.44 -0.81 1.58
CA ARG A 193 6.78 -0.13 0.47
C ARG A 193 6.93 1.38 0.67
N VAL A 194 7.21 2.08 -0.42
CA VAL A 194 7.33 3.54 -0.48
C VAL A 194 6.27 4.06 -1.44
N GLY A 195 5.52 5.06 -1.00
CA GLY A 195 4.60 5.83 -1.83
C GLY A 195 4.94 7.29 -1.68
N LEU A 196 5.25 7.97 -2.78
CA LEU A 196 5.56 9.40 -2.80
C LEU A 196 4.55 10.10 -3.72
N TYR A 197 3.81 11.07 -3.18
CA TYR A 197 3.00 11.98 -3.98
C TYR A 197 3.92 13.02 -4.64
N VAL A 198 3.90 13.09 -5.96
CA VAL A 198 4.64 14.09 -6.74
C VAL A 198 3.70 15.23 -7.14
N HIS A 199 2.48 14.86 -7.57
CA HIS A 199 1.35 15.75 -7.86
C HIS A 199 0.06 15.10 -7.34
N ASP A 200 -1.05 15.82 -7.41
CA ASP A 200 -2.37 15.30 -7.02
C ASP A 200 -2.80 14.10 -7.88
N ASP A 201 -2.31 14.02 -9.12
CA ASP A 201 -2.59 12.96 -10.09
C ASP A 201 -1.44 11.98 -10.29
N ALA A 202 -0.29 12.16 -9.63
CA ALA A 202 0.90 11.34 -9.88
C ALA A 202 1.66 10.92 -8.62
N CYS A 203 1.99 9.63 -8.58
CA CYS A 203 2.73 8.97 -7.53
C CYS A 203 3.99 8.28 -8.06
N VAL A 204 5.02 8.22 -7.22
CA VAL A 204 6.08 7.23 -7.32
C VAL A 204 5.79 6.13 -6.31
N THR A 205 5.76 4.90 -6.77
CA THR A 205 5.66 3.71 -5.94
C THR A 205 6.95 2.93 -6.00
N ALA A 206 7.38 2.41 -4.86
CA ALA A 206 8.53 1.54 -4.82
C ALA A 206 8.37 0.48 -3.74
N PHE A 207 9.12 -0.60 -3.87
CA PHE A 207 9.32 -1.54 -2.79
C PHE A 207 10.77 -2.02 -2.76
N ILE A 208 11.18 -2.46 -1.59
CA ILE A 208 12.45 -3.13 -1.36
C ILE A 208 12.20 -4.32 -0.44
N GLN A 209 12.63 -5.50 -0.88
CA GLN A 209 12.49 -6.77 -0.18
C GLN A 209 13.81 -7.53 -0.27
N LYS A 210 13.91 -8.67 0.44
CA LYS A 210 15.09 -9.55 0.38
C LYS A 210 15.45 -9.94 -1.06
N THR A 211 14.45 -10.27 -1.86
CA THR A 211 14.62 -10.84 -3.20
C THR A 211 14.96 -9.79 -4.26
N ASN A 212 14.40 -8.59 -4.16
CA ASN A 212 14.51 -7.55 -5.17
C ASN A 212 14.04 -6.19 -4.64
N TYR A 213 14.24 -5.16 -5.46
CA TYR A 213 13.62 -3.85 -5.32
C TYR A 213 13.04 -3.43 -6.67
N GLN A 214 12.07 -2.51 -6.64
CA GLN A 214 11.49 -1.93 -7.86
C GLN A 214 11.00 -0.52 -7.56
N VAL A 215 11.06 0.34 -8.57
CA VAL A 215 10.46 1.68 -8.59
C VAL A 215 9.57 1.78 -9.83
N SER A 216 8.39 2.38 -9.67
CA SER A 216 7.42 2.61 -10.73
C SER A 216 6.72 3.95 -10.51
N THR A 217 6.08 4.45 -11.55
CA THR A 217 5.21 5.62 -11.50
C THR A 217 3.79 5.22 -11.88
N ASN A 218 2.80 5.79 -11.20
CA ASN A 218 1.38 5.56 -11.45
C ASN A 218 0.58 6.75 -10.93
N GLY A 219 -0.66 6.94 -11.41
CA GLY A 219 -1.57 7.84 -10.71
C GLY A 219 -2.06 7.23 -9.39
N PRO A 220 -2.69 8.02 -8.51
CA PRO A 220 -3.25 7.52 -7.28
C PRO A 220 -4.38 6.53 -7.55
N TYR A 221 -4.44 5.45 -6.78
CA TYR A 221 -5.57 4.54 -6.68
C TYR A 221 -6.71 5.22 -5.91
N PRO A 222 -7.98 4.99 -6.27
CA PRO A 222 -9.13 5.66 -5.67
C PRO A 222 -9.20 5.55 -4.14
N GLU A 223 -8.82 4.40 -3.57
CA GLU A 223 -8.90 4.13 -2.13
C GLU A 223 -7.53 4.06 -1.45
N GLY A 224 -6.51 3.61 -2.17
CA GLY A 224 -5.17 3.37 -1.63
C GLY A 224 -4.21 4.56 -1.77
N GLY A 225 -4.62 5.61 -2.49
CA GLY A 225 -3.74 6.71 -2.83
C GLY A 225 -2.57 6.20 -3.67
N CYS A 226 -1.32 6.47 -3.28
CA CYS A 226 -0.19 5.91 -4.03
C CYS A 226 -0.08 4.37 -3.96
N PHE A 227 -0.64 3.69 -2.95
CA PHE A 227 -0.49 2.24 -2.84
C PHE A 227 -1.64 1.50 -3.50
N GLU A 228 -1.33 0.47 -4.28
CA GLU A 228 -2.35 -0.43 -4.80
C GLU A 228 -3.13 -1.08 -3.63
N PRO A 229 -4.48 -1.00 -3.66
CA PRO A 229 -5.33 -1.62 -2.65
C PRO A 229 -5.32 -3.15 -2.74
N ARG A 230 -5.50 -3.80 -1.59
CA ARG A 230 -5.44 -5.27 -1.47
C ARG A 230 -6.69 -5.98 -1.98
N GLY A 231 -7.83 -5.30 -1.99
CA GLY A 231 -9.14 -5.81 -2.35
C GLY A 231 -10.14 -4.66 -2.51
N GLY A 232 -11.25 -4.93 -3.19
CA GLY A 232 -12.36 -4.00 -3.40
C GLY A 232 -13.61 -4.53 -2.73
N HIS A 233 -14.53 -3.62 -2.40
CA HIS A 233 -15.79 -3.91 -1.70
C HIS A 233 -16.97 -4.04 -2.64
#